data_AF-A0A8J9S026-F1
#
_entry.id   AF-A0A8J9S026-F1
#
_cell.length_a   1.000
_cell.length_b   1.000
_cell.length_c   1.000
_cell.angle_alpha   90.00
_cell.angle_beta   90.00
_cell.angle_gamma   90.00
#
_symmetry.space_group_name_H-M   'P 1'
#
loop_
_entity.id
_entity.type
_entity.pdbx_description
1 polymer ?
#
loop_
_entity_poly.entity_id
_entity_poly.type
_entity_poly.pdbx_seq_one_letter_code
_entity_poly.pdbx_strand_id
1 'polypeptide(L)'
;MVKDYVEAFSAFMMDFISFIPPGLSICIALSFIEGGKYFKPFRHEFFGTMLMIGATFSAGKWIGKESLRMAWTSHGLGVIAADYLGGGPHVNPAVTMSMWCLGKVSYTEAFVRVAAQLGGGLISFPLYHAISNAMDLEPFGGPEFNIPDDTKHATEAFLSEYVATMLLMFTIYILNWEMNFGTYHYLIKQSLTAIAIRSLIEGFPTAGPAMNPMLATAWDVFGVGSTFEYPSDFQHYFVYWIAPWMAAITASMLYVIYAGGTVFGVKLPIGPFKKQSPSAQTTKTTAKKTN
;
A
#
# COMPACT_ATOMS: atom_id res chain seq x y z
N MET A 1 -19.20 -37.57 -27.59
CA MET A 1 -19.75 -36.21 -27.79
C MET A 1 -19.81 -35.42 -26.49
N VAL A 2 -20.66 -35.74 -25.50
CA VAL A 2 -20.71 -35.00 -24.21
C VAL A 2 -19.37 -35.09 -23.45
N LYS A 3 -18.76 -36.28 -23.39
CA LYS A 3 -17.46 -36.48 -22.75
C LYS A 3 -16.35 -35.63 -23.39
N ASP A 4 -16.31 -35.59 -24.72
CA ASP A 4 -15.32 -34.81 -25.47
C ASP A 4 -15.48 -33.29 -25.24
N TYR A 5 -16.71 -32.80 -25.12
CA TYR A 5 -16.97 -31.40 -24.74
C TYR A 5 -16.57 -31.09 -23.30
N VAL A 6 -16.78 -32.03 -22.36
CA VAL A 6 -16.37 -31.87 -20.97
C VAL A 6 -14.84 -31.85 -20.85
N GLU A 7 -14.14 -32.73 -21.56
CA GLU A 7 -12.68 -32.77 -21.59
C GLU A 7 -12.09 -31.50 -22.23
N ALA A 8 -12.64 -31.04 -23.36
CA ALA A 8 -12.23 -29.81 -24.01
C ALA A 8 -12.47 -28.57 -23.13
N PHE A 9 -13.62 -28.49 -22.46
CA PHE A 9 -13.90 -27.41 -21.52
C PHE A 9 -12.97 -27.46 -20.30
N SER A 10 -12.70 -28.66 -19.77
CA SER A 10 -11.76 -28.83 -18.66
C SER A 10 -10.35 -28.38 -19.05
N ALA A 11 -9.86 -28.76 -20.23
CA ALA A 11 -8.55 -28.33 -20.73
C ALA A 11 -8.49 -26.81 -20.89
N PHE A 12 -9.50 -26.20 -21.53
CA PHE A 12 -9.61 -24.75 -21.65
C PHE A 12 -9.61 -24.05 -20.29
N MET A 13 -10.35 -24.57 -19.31
CA MET A 13 -10.40 -23.99 -17.96
C MET A 13 -9.05 -24.09 -17.24
N MET A 14 -8.32 -25.21 -17.40
CA MET A 14 -6.99 -25.37 -16.82
C MET A 14 -5.99 -24.40 -17.45
N ASP A 15 -6.00 -24.26 -18.78
CA ASP A 15 -5.17 -23.29 -19.48
C ASP A 15 -5.54 -21.86 -19.04
N PHE A 16 -6.82 -21.50 -19.04
CA PHE A 16 -7.29 -20.17 -18.64
C PHE A 16 -6.91 -19.83 -17.19
N ILE A 17 -7.10 -20.77 -16.25
CA ILE A 17 -6.75 -20.58 -14.84
C ILE A 17 -5.23 -20.42 -14.67
N SER A 18 -4.41 -21.09 -15.50
CA SER A 18 -2.96 -20.92 -15.45
C SER A 18 -2.49 -19.48 -15.76
N PHE A 19 -3.33 -18.70 -16.46
CA PHE A 19 -3.09 -17.28 -16.73
C PHE A 19 -3.64 -16.33 -15.66
N ILE A 20 -4.39 -16.84 -14.68
CA ILE A 20 -4.91 -16.03 -13.57
C ILE A 20 -3.91 -16.09 -12.42
N PRO A 21 -3.31 -14.95 -12.02
CA PRO A 21 -2.52 -14.85 -10.81
C PRO A 21 -3.21 -15.51 -9.61
N PRO A 22 -2.54 -16.42 -8.88
CA PRO A 22 -3.08 -16.98 -7.65
C PRO A 22 -3.61 -15.87 -6.74
N GLY A 23 -4.81 -16.07 -6.16
CA GLY A 23 -5.45 -15.09 -5.27
C GLY A 23 -6.19 -13.92 -5.95
N LEU A 24 -6.03 -13.69 -7.26
CA LEU A 24 -6.71 -12.57 -7.94
C LEU A 24 -8.24 -12.72 -7.95
N SER A 25 -8.74 -13.94 -8.19
CA SER A 25 -10.18 -14.23 -8.16
C SER A 25 -10.80 -13.94 -6.79
N ILE A 26 -10.07 -14.28 -5.72
CA ILE A 26 -10.46 -13.97 -4.34
C ILE A 26 -10.49 -12.45 -4.13
N CYS A 27 -9.45 -11.73 -4.56
CA CYS A 27 -9.41 -10.27 -4.45
C CYS A 27 -10.62 -9.62 -5.15
N ILE A 28 -10.96 -10.07 -6.37
CA ILE A 28 -12.12 -9.57 -7.12
C ILE A 28 -13.43 -9.92 -6.41
N ALA A 29 -13.57 -11.14 -5.90
CA ALA A 29 -14.78 -11.55 -5.17
C ALA A 29 -15.04 -10.67 -3.94
N LEU A 30 -13.98 -10.25 -3.23
CA LEU A 30 -14.08 -9.37 -2.07
C LEU A 30 -14.66 -7.98 -2.40
N SER A 31 -14.60 -7.54 -3.67
CA SER A 31 -15.23 -6.29 -4.10
C SER A 31 -16.77 -6.30 -3.95
N PHE A 32 -17.38 -7.49 -3.86
CA PHE A 32 -18.83 -7.68 -3.71
C PHE A 32 -19.29 -7.93 -2.26
N ILE A 33 -18.38 -7.85 -1.27
CA ILE A 33 -18.76 -7.91 0.15
C ILE A 33 -19.82 -6.84 0.48
N GLU A 34 -20.77 -7.20 1.36
CA GLU A 34 -21.91 -6.36 1.72
C GLU A 34 -22.68 -5.85 0.48
N GLY A 35 -22.85 -6.71 -0.53
CA GLY A 35 -23.57 -6.37 -1.77
C GLY A 35 -22.84 -5.33 -2.63
N GLY A 36 -21.51 -5.23 -2.52
CA GLY A 36 -20.71 -4.27 -3.29
C GLY A 36 -20.70 -2.85 -2.72
N LYS A 37 -21.09 -2.66 -1.47
CA LYS A 37 -21.03 -1.36 -0.77
C LYS A 37 -19.66 -0.67 -0.88
N TYR A 38 -18.58 -1.46 -0.89
CA TYR A 38 -17.20 -0.99 -0.96
C TYR A 38 -16.59 -1.12 -2.36
N PHE A 39 -17.41 -1.25 -3.41
CA PHE A 39 -16.91 -1.40 -4.79
C PHE A 39 -16.19 -0.15 -5.30
N LYS A 40 -16.63 1.05 -4.89
CA LYS A 40 -15.95 2.31 -5.24
C LYS A 40 -14.53 2.38 -4.65
N PRO A 41 -14.32 2.23 -3.33
CA PRO A 41 -12.96 2.21 -2.79
C PRO A 41 -12.13 1.05 -3.34
N PHE A 42 -12.73 -0.13 -3.58
CA PHE A 42 -12.05 -1.23 -4.28
C PHE A 42 -11.46 -0.76 -5.62
N ARG A 43 -12.28 -0.14 -6.48
CA ARG A 43 -11.81 0.36 -7.79
C ARG A 43 -10.68 1.37 -7.66
N HIS A 44 -10.80 2.34 -6.75
CA HIS A 44 -9.78 3.36 -6.56
C HIS A 44 -8.43 2.73 -6.17
N GLU A 45 -8.44 1.82 -5.21
CA GLU A 45 -7.25 1.11 -4.77
C GLU A 45 -6.67 0.22 -5.86
N PHE A 46 -7.51 -0.54 -6.57
CA PHE A 46 -7.09 -1.46 -7.61
C PHE A 46 -6.39 -0.72 -8.77
N PHE A 47 -7.07 0.28 -9.35
CA PHE A 47 -6.50 1.08 -10.43
C PHE A 47 -5.34 1.96 -9.95
N GLY A 48 -5.44 2.52 -8.74
CA GLY A 48 -4.38 3.30 -8.11
C GLY A 48 -3.09 2.50 -7.95
N THR A 49 -3.19 1.28 -7.45
CA THR A 49 -2.04 0.38 -7.32
C THR A 49 -1.44 0.05 -8.69
N MET A 50 -2.26 -0.19 -9.71
CA MET A 50 -1.74 -0.45 -11.06
C MET A 50 -0.96 0.73 -11.63
N LEU A 51 -1.51 1.94 -11.48
CA LEU A 51 -0.86 3.17 -11.90
C LEU A 51 0.42 3.44 -11.10
N MET A 52 0.38 3.21 -9.79
CA MET A 52 1.54 3.37 -8.91
C MET A 52 2.67 2.46 -9.37
N ILE A 53 2.45 1.15 -9.48
CA ILE A 53 3.50 0.20 -9.89
C ILE A 53 4.06 0.58 -11.26
N GLY A 54 3.18 0.85 -12.22
CA GLY A 54 3.60 1.20 -13.57
C GLY A 54 4.44 2.47 -13.67
N ALA A 55 4.16 3.47 -12.82
CA ALA A 55 4.87 4.74 -12.86
C ALA A 55 6.09 4.80 -11.93
N THR A 56 6.10 4.05 -10.83
CA THR A 56 7.16 4.14 -9.82
C THR A 56 8.27 3.10 -10.02
N PHE A 57 7.98 1.93 -10.59
CA PHE A 57 8.99 0.87 -10.82
C PHE A 57 9.76 1.05 -12.13
N SER A 58 9.18 1.75 -13.11
CA SER A 58 9.91 2.15 -14.32
C SER A 58 10.97 3.20 -14.03
N ALA A 59 10.79 4.02 -12.98
CA ALA A 59 11.72 5.09 -12.63
C ALA A 59 13.05 4.53 -12.07
N GLY A 60 14.17 4.98 -12.63
CA GLY A 60 15.52 4.53 -12.27
C GLY A 60 15.98 3.23 -12.94
N LYS A 61 15.05 2.45 -13.52
CA LYS A 61 15.38 1.26 -14.33
C LYS A 61 15.18 1.51 -15.82
N TRP A 62 13.98 1.93 -16.19
CA TRP A 62 13.61 2.19 -17.58
C TRP A 62 13.64 3.68 -17.90
N ILE A 63 13.30 4.53 -16.93
CA ILE A 63 13.21 5.97 -17.06
C ILE A 63 14.28 6.61 -16.17
N GLY A 64 15.28 7.24 -16.79
CA GLY A 64 16.34 7.95 -16.05
C GLY A 64 17.39 7.06 -15.38
N LYS A 65 17.68 5.87 -15.96
CA LYS A 65 18.64 4.87 -15.46
C LYS A 65 20.01 5.46 -15.02
N GLU A 66 20.48 6.49 -15.71
CA GLU A 66 21.77 7.16 -15.41
C GLU A 66 21.60 8.59 -14.87
N SER A 67 20.38 8.99 -14.53
CA SER A 67 20.07 10.36 -14.11
C SER A 67 19.17 10.35 -12.89
N LEU A 68 19.78 10.58 -11.73
CA LEU A 68 19.08 10.70 -10.46
C LEU A 68 17.93 11.71 -10.54
N ARG A 69 18.16 12.85 -11.19
CA ARG A 69 17.15 13.91 -11.36
C ARG A 69 15.93 13.42 -12.13
N MET A 70 16.14 12.70 -13.23
CA MET A 70 15.07 12.15 -14.04
C MET A 70 14.33 11.03 -13.32
N ALA A 71 15.05 10.13 -12.65
CA ALA A 71 14.44 9.06 -11.86
C ALA A 71 13.55 9.63 -10.74
N TRP A 72 14.05 10.60 -9.97
CA TRP A 72 13.30 11.26 -8.91
C TRP A 72 12.08 12.02 -9.42
N THR A 73 12.21 12.73 -10.54
CA THR A 73 11.11 13.47 -11.14
C THR A 73 10.04 12.52 -11.70
N SER A 74 10.45 11.44 -12.38
CA SER A 74 9.53 10.41 -12.87
C SER A 74 8.78 9.74 -11.72
N HIS A 75 9.47 9.37 -10.64
CA HIS A 75 8.84 8.82 -9.44
C HIS A 75 7.83 9.81 -8.83
N GLY A 76 8.22 11.08 -8.69
CA GLY A 76 7.35 12.14 -8.17
C GLY A 76 6.06 12.31 -8.98
N LEU A 77 6.19 12.41 -10.30
CA LEU A 77 5.04 12.49 -11.20
C LEU A 77 4.18 11.23 -11.13
N GLY A 78 4.79 10.05 -11.02
CA GLY A 78 4.09 8.78 -10.87
C GLY A 78 3.23 8.70 -9.60
N VAL A 79 3.77 9.13 -8.47
CA VAL A 79 3.04 9.20 -7.18
C VAL A 79 1.87 10.19 -7.26
N ILE A 80 2.04 11.33 -7.92
CA ILE A 80 0.96 12.31 -8.12
C ILE A 80 -0.11 11.75 -9.05
N ALA A 81 0.29 11.15 -10.18
CA ALA A 81 -0.62 10.59 -11.16
C ALA A 81 -1.43 9.43 -10.61
N ALA A 82 -0.80 8.51 -9.87
CA ALA A 82 -1.47 7.37 -9.24
C ALA A 82 -2.52 7.83 -8.22
N ASP A 83 -2.21 8.84 -7.41
CA ASP A 83 -3.17 9.42 -6.46
C ASP A 83 -4.32 10.14 -7.17
N TYR A 84 -3.99 11.06 -8.08
CA TYR A 84 -4.99 11.90 -8.76
C TYR A 84 -5.93 11.09 -9.66
N LEU A 85 -5.36 10.26 -10.54
CA LEU A 85 -6.13 9.46 -11.51
C LEU A 85 -6.80 8.25 -10.85
N GLY A 86 -6.20 7.70 -9.80
CA GLY A 86 -6.79 6.62 -9.00
C GLY A 86 -7.94 7.08 -8.10
N GLY A 87 -8.13 8.39 -7.92
CA GLY A 87 -9.21 8.95 -7.10
C GLY A 87 -8.90 8.99 -5.60
N GLY A 88 -7.66 9.28 -5.22
CA GLY A 88 -7.16 9.33 -3.84
C GLY A 88 -7.08 7.98 -3.11
N PRO A 89 -6.50 6.92 -3.71
CA PRO A 89 -6.31 5.62 -3.06
C PRO A 89 -5.16 5.64 -2.03
N HIS A 90 -5.16 4.69 -1.10
CA HIS A 90 -4.04 4.48 -0.19
C HIS A 90 -2.88 3.73 -0.85
N VAL A 91 -3.19 2.83 -1.79
CA VAL A 91 -2.28 1.94 -2.56
C VAL A 91 -1.32 1.08 -1.73
N ASN A 92 -1.52 1.06 -0.41
CA ASN A 92 -0.62 0.46 0.56
C ASN A 92 -1.42 -0.10 1.76
N PRO A 93 -1.27 -1.40 2.07
CA PRO A 93 -1.94 -2.02 3.21
C PRO A 93 -1.55 -1.42 4.56
N ALA A 94 -0.31 -0.96 4.74
CA ALA A 94 0.14 -0.32 5.98
C ALA A 94 -0.52 1.06 6.17
N VAL A 95 -0.65 1.86 5.10
CA VAL A 95 -1.41 3.12 5.13
C VAL A 95 -2.88 2.83 5.47
N THR A 96 -3.46 1.80 4.85
CA THR A 96 -4.85 1.39 5.11
C THR A 96 -5.05 0.93 6.55
N MET A 97 -4.09 0.19 7.11
CA MET A 97 -4.07 -0.22 8.51
C MET A 97 -4.07 1.00 9.43
N SER A 98 -3.22 1.99 9.17
CA SER A 98 -3.20 3.26 9.89
C SER A 98 -4.55 4.00 9.80
N MET A 99 -5.13 4.11 8.61
CA MET A 99 -6.42 4.78 8.41
C MET A 99 -7.56 4.07 9.14
N TRP A 100 -7.51 2.73 9.23
CA TRP A 100 -8.44 1.98 10.07
C TRP A 100 -8.21 2.22 11.57
N CYS A 101 -6.95 2.19 12.03
CA CYS A 101 -6.57 2.52 13.41
C CYS A 101 -7.16 3.88 13.82
N LEU A 102 -7.05 4.88 12.94
CA LEU A 102 -7.51 6.24 13.18
C LEU A 102 -9.00 6.47 12.90
N GLY A 103 -9.76 5.41 12.60
CA GLY A 103 -11.20 5.46 12.34
C GLY A 103 -11.59 6.21 11.07
N LYS A 104 -10.67 6.37 10.11
CA LYS A 104 -10.92 7.02 8.81
C LYS A 104 -11.60 6.09 7.82
N VAL A 105 -11.42 4.79 7.99
CA VAL A 105 -12.12 3.74 7.25
C VAL A 105 -12.64 2.68 8.22
N SER A 106 -13.75 2.03 7.86
CA SER A 106 -14.27 0.88 8.62
C SER A 106 -13.36 -0.35 8.43
N TYR A 107 -13.47 -1.35 9.32
CA TYR A 107 -12.74 -2.61 9.18
C TYR A 107 -13.04 -3.30 7.83
N THR A 108 -14.32 -3.42 7.46
CA THR A 108 -14.71 -4.04 6.18
C THR A 108 -14.14 -3.27 4.99
N GLU A 109 -14.20 -1.94 5.02
CA GLU A 109 -13.60 -1.12 3.96
C GLU A 109 -12.08 -1.30 3.89
N ALA A 110 -11.38 -1.30 5.03
CA ALA A 110 -9.95 -1.53 5.08
C ALA A 110 -9.58 -2.88 4.47
N PHE A 111 -10.32 -3.94 4.81
CA PHE A 111 -10.13 -5.27 4.26
C PHE A 111 -10.32 -5.30 2.73
N VAL A 112 -11.40 -4.68 2.23
CA VAL A 112 -11.67 -4.59 0.78
C VAL A 112 -10.58 -3.77 0.06
N ARG A 113 -10.07 -2.70 0.67
CA ARG A 113 -8.98 -1.89 0.13
C ARG A 113 -7.67 -2.67 0.04
N VAL A 114 -7.31 -3.44 1.08
CA VAL A 114 -6.11 -4.31 1.06
C VAL A 114 -6.23 -5.37 -0.03
N ALA A 115 -7.40 -5.99 -0.18
CA ALA A 115 -7.66 -6.94 -1.26
C ALA A 115 -7.54 -6.30 -2.66
N ALA A 116 -8.07 -5.08 -2.82
CA ALA A 116 -7.96 -4.34 -4.07
C ALA A 116 -6.51 -4.00 -4.43
N GLN A 117 -5.72 -3.57 -3.44
CA GLN A 117 -4.29 -3.31 -3.59
C GLN A 117 -3.58 -4.57 -4.05
N LEU A 118 -3.78 -5.71 -3.36
CA LEU A 118 -3.21 -6.99 -3.77
C LEU A 118 -3.61 -7.35 -5.19
N GLY A 119 -4.89 -7.26 -5.53
CA GLY A 119 -5.38 -7.52 -6.89
C GLY A 119 -4.69 -6.65 -7.96
N GLY A 120 -4.50 -5.36 -7.68
CA GLY A 120 -3.77 -4.46 -8.58
C GLY A 120 -2.30 -4.89 -8.76
N GLY A 121 -1.63 -5.26 -7.66
CA GLY A 121 -0.25 -5.77 -7.71
C GLY A 121 -0.11 -7.08 -8.48
N LEU A 122 -1.02 -8.04 -8.22
CA LEU A 122 -1.07 -9.35 -8.88
C LEU A 122 -1.30 -9.22 -10.39
N ILE A 123 -1.89 -8.13 -10.90
CA ILE A 123 -1.98 -7.86 -12.34
C ILE A 123 -0.76 -7.11 -12.85
N SER A 124 -0.33 -6.07 -12.14
CA SER A 124 0.70 -5.16 -12.64
C SER A 124 2.06 -5.81 -12.78
N PHE A 125 2.56 -6.52 -11.76
CA PHE A 125 3.89 -7.13 -11.85
C PHE A 125 4.05 -8.12 -13.01
N PRO A 126 3.14 -9.11 -13.23
CA PRO A 126 3.27 -10.00 -14.38
C PRO A 126 3.10 -9.27 -15.72
N LEU A 127 2.21 -8.26 -15.79
CA LEU A 127 2.06 -7.44 -17.00
C LEU A 127 3.36 -6.71 -17.34
N TYR A 128 3.97 -6.05 -16.36
CA TYR A 128 5.20 -5.29 -16.54
C TYR A 128 6.40 -6.21 -16.80
N HIS A 129 6.46 -7.38 -16.16
CA HIS A 129 7.43 -8.42 -16.48
C HIS A 129 7.31 -8.88 -17.95
N ALA A 130 6.08 -9.14 -18.42
CA ALA A 130 5.82 -9.52 -19.81
C ALA A 130 6.22 -8.41 -20.80
N ILE A 131 5.95 -7.14 -20.48
CA ILE A 131 6.38 -5.99 -21.28
C ILE A 131 7.92 -5.93 -21.32
N SER A 132 8.60 -6.12 -20.18
CA SER A 132 10.07 -6.13 -20.11
C SER A 132 10.66 -7.16 -21.07
N ASN A 133 10.15 -8.38 -21.03
CA ASN A 133 10.64 -9.49 -21.86
C ASN A 133 10.31 -9.26 -23.34
N ALA A 134 9.10 -8.82 -23.66
CA ALA A 134 8.67 -8.58 -25.03
C ALA A 134 9.44 -7.43 -25.70
N MET A 135 9.93 -6.47 -24.91
CA MET A 135 10.64 -5.29 -25.38
C MET A 135 12.16 -5.35 -25.17
N ASP A 136 12.70 -6.46 -24.66
CA ASP A 136 14.12 -6.63 -24.32
C ASP A 136 14.65 -5.51 -23.39
N LEU A 137 13.83 -5.10 -22.42
CA LEU A 137 14.17 -4.09 -21.43
C LEU A 137 14.89 -4.72 -20.23
N GLU A 138 15.67 -3.90 -19.51
CA GLU A 138 16.27 -4.34 -18.25
C GLU A 138 15.17 -4.86 -17.30
N PRO A 139 15.36 -6.04 -16.70
CA PRO A 139 14.39 -6.57 -15.76
C PRO A 139 14.15 -5.57 -14.62
N PHE A 140 12.88 -5.41 -14.24
CA PHE A 140 12.56 -4.64 -13.05
C PHE A 140 13.25 -5.22 -11.83
N GLY A 141 13.52 -4.36 -10.84
CA GLY A 141 13.87 -4.79 -9.49
C GLY A 141 12.74 -4.45 -8.53
N GLY A 142 12.82 -4.95 -7.32
CA GLY A 142 11.87 -4.63 -6.27
C GLY A 142 12.48 -4.77 -4.89
N PRO A 143 11.66 -4.68 -3.82
CA PRO A 143 12.13 -4.97 -2.48
C PRO A 143 12.67 -6.41 -2.43
N GLU A 144 13.92 -6.55 -2.01
CA GLU A 144 14.62 -7.84 -1.96
C GLU A 144 15.04 -8.11 -0.52
N PHE A 145 14.53 -9.21 0.03
CA PHE A 145 15.00 -9.80 1.28
C PHE A 145 15.37 -11.24 0.97
N ASN A 146 16.67 -11.53 0.86
CA ASN A 146 17.14 -12.82 0.38
C ASN A 146 17.25 -13.82 1.54
N ILE A 147 16.14 -14.47 1.84
CA ILE A 147 15.93 -15.32 3.02
C ILE A 147 17.02 -16.39 3.27
N PRO A 148 17.52 -17.15 2.27
CA PRO A 148 18.58 -18.15 2.49
C PRO A 148 19.90 -17.58 3.03
N ASP A 149 20.27 -16.37 2.59
CA ASP A 149 21.51 -15.69 3.01
C ASP A 149 21.28 -14.81 4.25
N ASP A 150 20.05 -14.37 4.49
CA ASP A 150 19.68 -13.35 5.48
C ASP A 150 18.89 -13.86 6.70
N THR A 151 18.91 -15.17 6.99
CA THR A 151 18.25 -15.70 8.20
C THR A 151 18.72 -15.02 9.50
N LYS A 152 19.97 -14.58 9.54
CA LYS A 152 20.55 -13.81 10.66
C LYS A 152 20.15 -12.33 10.66
N HIS A 153 19.56 -11.83 9.56
CA HIS A 153 19.25 -10.42 9.31
C HIS A 153 17.75 -10.12 9.24
N ALA A 154 16.86 -11.12 9.38
CA ALA A 154 15.41 -10.90 9.38
C ALA A 154 14.95 -9.88 10.44
N THR A 155 15.58 -9.85 11.61
CA THR A 155 15.29 -8.85 12.65
C THR A 155 15.75 -7.44 12.26
N GLU A 156 16.89 -7.33 11.55
CA GLU A 156 17.41 -6.05 11.06
C GLU A 156 16.53 -5.52 9.93
N ALA A 157 16.11 -6.39 9.00
CA ALA A 157 15.15 -6.09 7.95
C ALA A 157 13.79 -5.66 8.53
N PHE A 158 13.29 -6.39 9.53
CA PHE A 158 12.07 -6.02 10.26
C PHE A 158 12.19 -4.61 10.85
N LEU A 159 13.29 -4.32 11.56
CA LEU A 159 13.48 -3.01 12.19
C LEU A 159 13.58 -1.90 11.15
N SER A 160 14.27 -2.16 10.03
CA SER A 160 14.37 -1.24 8.90
C SER A 160 12.98 -0.91 8.32
N GLU A 161 12.18 -1.92 7.98
CA GLU A 161 10.81 -1.78 7.48
C GLU A 161 9.90 -1.06 8.47
N TYR A 162 10.01 -1.42 9.75
CA TYR A 162 9.22 -0.81 10.83
C TYR A 162 9.51 0.69 10.92
N VAL A 163 10.79 1.09 10.98
CA VAL A 163 11.17 2.49 11.12
C VAL A 163 10.81 3.28 9.87
N ALA A 164 11.11 2.75 8.67
CA ALA A 164 10.76 3.40 7.41
C ALA A 164 9.24 3.62 7.29
N THR A 165 8.44 2.60 7.61
CA THR A 165 6.98 2.70 7.58
C THR A 165 6.44 3.71 8.60
N MET A 166 7.02 3.75 9.81
CA MET A 166 6.63 4.71 10.84
C MET A 166 6.90 6.15 10.40
N LEU A 167 8.06 6.41 9.79
CA LEU A 167 8.41 7.72 9.23
C LEU A 167 7.50 8.09 8.05
N LEU A 168 7.12 7.13 7.21
CA LEU A 168 6.13 7.33 6.16
C LEU A 168 4.78 7.75 6.74
N MET A 169 4.29 7.08 7.80
CA MET A 169 3.03 7.46 8.45
C MET A 169 3.09 8.87 9.03
N PHE A 170 4.15 9.23 9.74
CA PHE A 170 4.31 10.59 10.27
C PHE A 170 4.33 11.63 9.16
N THR A 171 5.02 11.36 8.05
CA THR A 171 5.01 12.21 6.86
C THR A 171 3.58 12.42 6.36
N ILE A 172 2.81 11.34 6.19
CA ILE A 172 1.42 11.42 5.74
C ILE A 172 0.57 12.26 6.69
N TYR A 173 0.69 12.06 8.00
CA TYR A 173 -0.10 12.80 8.99
C TYR A 173 0.26 14.29 8.98
N ILE A 174 1.56 14.60 8.98
CA ILE A 174 2.03 15.99 9.00
C ILE A 174 1.54 16.72 7.75
N LEU A 175 1.76 16.14 6.57
CA LEU A 175 1.43 16.77 5.30
C LEU A 175 -0.07 16.89 5.05
N ASN A 176 -0.89 15.97 5.56
CA ASN A 176 -2.34 16.00 5.32
C ASN A 176 -3.14 16.70 6.43
N TRP A 177 -2.65 16.73 7.67
CA TRP A 177 -3.45 17.18 8.82
C TRP A 177 -2.81 18.32 9.61
N GLU A 178 -1.49 18.49 9.56
CA GLU A 178 -0.79 19.50 10.34
C GLU A 178 -0.34 20.70 9.49
N MET A 179 -0.05 20.47 8.21
CA MET A 179 0.37 21.51 7.28
C MET A 179 -0.74 21.92 6.33
N ASN A 180 -0.75 23.19 5.95
CA ASN A 180 -1.62 23.73 4.92
C ASN A 180 -0.80 24.67 4.03
N PHE A 181 -0.81 24.43 2.72
CA PHE A 181 -0.04 25.23 1.75
C PHE A 181 -0.95 26.08 0.84
N GLY A 182 -2.14 26.44 1.33
CA GLY A 182 -3.10 27.29 0.63
C GLY A 182 -3.56 26.69 -0.70
N THR A 183 -3.65 27.51 -1.74
CA THR A 183 -4.12 27.12 -3.08
C THR A 183 -3.35 25.95 -3.69
N TYR A 184 -2.07 25.81 -3.36
CA TYR A 184 -1.20 24.76 -3.91
C TYR A 184 -1.06 23.54 -2.99
N HIS A 185 -1.91 23.43 -1.96
CA HIS A 185 -1.79 22.39 -0.94
C HIS A 185 -1.71 20.98 -1.50
N TYR A 186 -2.55 20.61 -2.48
CA TYR A 186 -2.52 19.28 -3.08
C TYR A 186 -1.20 18.96 -3.80
N LEU A 187 -0.72 19.86 -4.66
CA LEU A 187 0.51 19.64 -5.42
C LEU A 187 1.74 19.61 -4.50
N ILE A 188 1.81 20.54 -3.54
CA ILE A 188 2.94 20.62 -2.61
C ILE A 188 2.96 19.39 -1.70
N LYS A 189 1.83 19.02 -1.08
CA LYS A 189 1.79 17.86 -0.18
C LYS A 189 2.15 16.57 -0.92
N GLN A 190 1.64 16.37 -2.13
CA GLN A 190 1.89 15.13 -2.87
C GLN A 190 3.33 15.05 -3.39
N SER A 191 3.92 16.19 -3.79
CA SER A 191 5.33 16.27 -4.15
C SER A 191 6.24 15.96 -2.96
N LEU A 192 5.94 16.51 -1.77
CA LEU A 192 6.68 16.24 -0.54
C LEU A 192 6.53 14.77 -0.10
N THR A 193 5.34 14.18 -0.23
CA THR A 193 5.12 12.75 0.02
C THR A 193 5.99 11.89 -0.91
N ALA A 194 6.05 12.22 -2.21
CA ALA A 194 6.86 11.46 -3.16
C ALA A 194 8.37 11.57 -2.87
N ILE A 195 8.84 12.77 -2.50
CA ILE A 195 10.22 13.00 -2.05
C ILE A 195 10.51 12.14 -0.82
N ALA A 196 9.63 12.15 0.18
CA ALA A 196 9.81 11.38 1.40
C ALA A 196 9.84 9.86 1.12
N ILE A 197 8.93 9.34 0.30
CA ILE A 197 8.93 7.92 -0.10
C ILE A 197 10.28 7.56 -0.73
N ARG A 198 10.77 8.35 -1.70
CA ARG A 198 12.04 8.07 -2.37
C ARG A 198 13.24 8.17 -1.42
N SER A 199 13.25 9.17 -0.54
CA SER A 199 14.28 9.30 0.51
C SER A 199 14.29 8.12 1.48
N LEU A 200 13.12 7.59 1.85
CA LEU A 200 13.04 6.41 2.71
C LEU A 200 13.56 5.16 1.99
N ILE A 201 13.23 4.99 0.71
CA ILE A 201 13.77 3.90 -0.13
C ILE A 201 15.30 3.92 -0.17
N GLU A 202 15.89 5.09 -0.40
CA GLU A 202 17.36 5.22 -0.49
C GLU A 202 18.05 5.20 0.88
N GLY A 203 17.36 5.62 1.95
CA GLY A 203 17.91 5.72 3.30
C GLY A 203 17.85 4.44 4.15
N PHE A 204 17.02 3.46 3.78
CA PHE A 204 16.82 2.21 4.54
C PHE A 204 17.08 0.94 3.70
N PRO A 205 18.28 0.78 3.08
CA PRO A 205 18.51 -0.17 1.99
C PRO A 205 18.47 -1.65 2.38
N THR A 206 18.52 -2.00 3.67
CA THR A 206 18.73 -3.38 4.16
C THR A 206 17.79 -4.44 3.57
N ALA A 207 16.54 -4.09 3.31
CA ALA A 207 15.55 -4.99 2.68
C ALA A 207 14.93 -4.40 1.41
N GLY A 208 15.49 -3.27 0.92
CA GLY A 208 14.85 -2.35 -0.02
C GLY A 208 13.45 -1.96 0.48
N PRO A 209 13.32 -0.94 1.36
CA PRO A 209 12.17 -0.80 2.24
C PRO A 209 10.91 -0.64 1.38
N ALA A 210 10.09 -1.69 1.36
CA ALA A 210 8.83 -1.71 0.64
C ALA A 210 7.86 -0.73 1.30
N MET A 211 7.84 -0.70 2.64
CA MET A 211 6.85 0.00 3.49
C MET A 211 5.40 -0.35 3.14
N ASN A 212 5.21 -1.32 2.25
CA ASN A 212 4.00 -1.62 1.52
C ASN A 212 3.90 -3.14 1.38
N PRO A 213 3.13 -3.81 2.27
CA PRO A 213 3.03 -5.26 2.28
C PRO A 213 2.57 -5.88 0.96
N MET A 214 1.66 -5.18 0.25
CA MET A 214 1.20 -5.62 -1.06
C MET A 214 2.34 -5.60 -2.07
N LEU A 215 3.14 -4.53 -2.06
CA LEU A 215 4.22 -4.34 -3.01
C LEU A 215 5.27 -5.44 -2.88
N ALA A 216 5.74 -5.70 -1.66
CA ALA A 216 6.71 -6.74 -1.40
C ALA A 216 6.19 -8.13 -1.78
N THR A 217 4.93 -8.43 -1.45
CA THR A 217 4.36 -9.76 -1.73
C THR A 217 4.10 -9.98 -3.20
N ALA A 218 3.51 -9.00 -3.89
CA ALA A 218 3.24 -9.15 -5.32
C ALA A 218 4.55 -9.14 -6.14
N TRP A 219 5.57 -8.41 -5.68
CA TRP A 219 6.92 -8.51 -6.22
C TRP A 219 7.54 -9.90 -5.98
N ASP A 220 7.44 -10.48 -4.79
CA ASP A 220 8.00 -11.81 -4.52
C ASP A 220 7.36 -12.90 -5.40
N VAL A 221 6.03 -12.82 -5.59
CA VAL A 221 5.29 -13.79 -6.43
C VAL A 221 5.61 -13.68 -7.92
N PHE A 222 5.85 -12.46 -8.44
CA PHE A 222 5.95 -12.18 -9.88
C PHE A 222 7.27 -11.52 -10.31
N GLY A 223 8.23 -11.45 -9.39
CA GLY A 223 9.54 -10.86 -9.59
C GLY A 223 10.35 -11.69 -10.57
N VAL A 224 11.48 -11.12 -11.00
CA VAL A 224 12.38 -11.80 -11.93
C VAL A 224 12.93 -13.06 -11.27
N GLY A 225 12.73 -14.21 -11.92
CA GLY A 225 13.15 -15.52 -11.38
C GLY A 225 12.15 -16.18 -10.41
N SER A 226 10.96 -15.61 -10.23
CA SER A 226 9.90 -16.20 -9.40
C SER A 226 9.24 -17.42 -10.04
N THR A 227 8.64 -18.27 -9.20
CA THR A 227 7.91 -19.48 -9.59
C THR A 227 6.40 -19.29 -9.68
N PHE A 228 5.91 -18.04 -9.61
CA PHE A 228 4.47 -17.73 -9.52
C PHE A 228 3.81 -18.32 -8.26
N GLU A 229 4.60 -18.51 -7.20
CA GLU A 229 4.17 -19.06 -5.92
C GLU A 229 4.20 -17.96 -4.85
N TYR A 230 3.33 -18.11 -3.85
CA TYR A 230 3.40 -17.24 -2.68
C TYR A 230 4.58 -17.61 -1.79
N PRO A 231 5.18 -16.62 -1.11
CA PRO A 231 6.25 -16.88 -0.15
C PRO A 231 5.77 -17.90 0.89
N SER A 232 6.54 -18.98 1.03
CA SER A 232 6.22 -20.08 1.93
C SER A 232 6.87 -19.93 3.30
N ASP A 233 7.90 -19.09 3.40
CA ASP A 233 8.59 -18.78 4.63
C ASP A 233 7.86 -17.71 5.44
N PHE A 234 7.94 -17.84 6.76
CA PHE A 234 7.36 -16.85 7.66
C PHE A 234 8.13 -15.52 7.66
N GLN A 235 9.40 -15.51 7.24
CA GLN A 235 10.26 -14.35 7.36
C GLN A 235 9.82 -13.22 6.42
N HIS A 236 9.35 -13.55 5.22
CA HIS A 236 8.69 -12.60 4.32
C HIS A 236 7.54 -11.86 5.01
N TYR A 237 6.61 -12.61 5.62
CA TYR A 237 5.45 -12.02 6.30
C TYR A 237 5.86 -11.27 7.56
N PHE A 238 6.87 -11.75 8.28
CA PHE A 238 7.41 -11.07 9.45
C PHE A 238 7.96 -9.69 9.08
N VAL A 239 8.82 -9.62 8.05
CA VAL A 239 9.47 -8.39 7.61
C VAL A 239 8.49 -7.46 6.91
N TYR A 240 7.72 -7.94 5.93
CA TYR A 240 6.95 -7.07 5.04
C TYR A 240 5.48 -6.89 5.40
N TRP A 241 4.91 -7.71 6.29
CA TRP A 241 3.53 -7.51 6.78
C TRP A 241 3.50 -7.08 8.24
N ILE A 242 4.12 -7.84 9.13
CA ILE A 242 4.06 -7.59 10.57
C ILE A 242 4.78 -6.28 10.89
N ALA A 243 5.99 -6.04 10.37
CA ALA A 243 6.72 -4.82 10.66
C ALA A 243 5.98 -3.54 10.21
N PRO A 244 5.51 -3.42 8.96
CA PRO A 244 4.77 -2.24 8.51
C PRO A 244 3.43 -2.04 9.23
N TRP A 245 2.70 -3.11 9.57
CA TRP A 245 1.45 -2.98 10.33
C TRP A 245 1.68 -2.54 11.76
N MET A 246 2.68 -3.11 12.44
CA MET A 246 3.08 -2.67 13.78
C MET A 246 3.51 -1.21 13.77
N ALA A 247 4.28 -0.79 12.76
CA ALA A 247 4.66 0.60 12.59
C ALA A 247 3.45 1.52 12.36
N ALA A 248 2.50 1.10 11.54
CA ALA A 248 1.27 1.84 11.28
C ALA A 248 0.41 2.01 12.54
N ILE A 249 0.27 0.97 13.35
CA ILE A 249 -0.41 1.02 14.65
C ILE A 249 0.32 1.98 15.59
N THR A 250 1.64 1.80 15.77
CA THR A 250 2.44 2.64 16.66
C THR A 250 2.37 4.11 16.26
N ALA A 251 2.54 4.42 14.97
CA ALA A 251 2.43 5.78 14.46
C ALA A 251 1.04 6.37 14.72
N SER A 252 -0.02 5.59 14.52
CA SER A 252 -1.40 6.00 14.81
C SER A 252 -1.62 6.30 16.29
N MET A 253 -1.10 5.46 17.18
CA MET A 253 -1.15 5.69 18.63
C MET A 253 -0.41 6.97 19.03
N LEU A 254 0.81 7.15 18.55
CA LEU A 254 1.61 8.35 18.81
C LEU A 254 0.92 9.61 18.27
N TYR A 255 0.31 9.53 17.10
CA TYR A 255 -0.46 10.65 16.56
C TYR A 255 -1.71 10.96 17.39
N VAL A 256 -2.44 9.96 17.89
CA VAL A 256 -3.58 10.18 18.79
C VAL A 256 -3.13 10.77 20.14
N ILE A 257 -1.99 10.34 20.68
CA ILE A 257 -1.40 10.93 21.89
C ILE A 257 -1.04 12.41 21.65
N TYR A 258 -0.54 12.74 20.46
CA TYR A 258 -0.20 14.10 20.08
C TYR A 258 -1.45 14.95 19.80
N ALA A 259 -2.21 14.63 18.76
CA ALA A 259 -3.28 15.44 18.20
C ALA A 259 -4.67 15.14 18.78
N GLY A 260 -4.84 14.02 19.50
CA GLY A 260 -6.12 13.57 20.03
C GLY A 260 -6.88 12.65 19.09
N GLY A 261 -8.03 12.14 19.56
CA GLY A 261 -8.86 11.21 18.80
C GLY A 261 -8.96 9.84 19.48
N THR A 262 -9.05 8.80 18.67
CA THR A 262 -9.18 7.41 19.12
C THR A 262 -8.34 6.48 18.26
N VAL A 263 -7.85 5.39 18.86
CA VAL A 263 -7.25 4.26 18.14
C VAL A 263 -8.22 3.09 18.23
N PHE A 264 -8.66 2.55 17.10
CA PHE A 264 -9.71 1.52 17.02
C PHE A 264 -10.99 1.89 17.79
N GLY A 265 -11.35 3.18 17.79
CA GLY A 265 -12.50 3.70 18.53
C GLY A 265 -12.28 3.84 20.05
N VAL A 266 -11.11 3.45 20.57
CA VAL A 266 -10.74 3.58 21.99
C VAL A 266 -9.96 4.87 22.21
N LYS A 267 -10.33 5.63 23.24
CA LYS A 267 -9.54 6.78 23.69
C LYS A 267 -8.34 6.30 24.50
N LEU A 268 -7.18 6.86 24.20
CA LEU A 268 -5.98 6.58 24.99
C LEU A 268 -6.03 7.36 26.31
N PRO A 269 -5.46 6.81 27.40
CA PRO A 269 -5.42 7.47 28.71
C PRO A 269 -4.42 8.64 28.77
N ILE A 270 -3.66 8.85 27.71
CA ILE A 270 -2.59 9.86 27.59
C ILE A 270 -2.81 10.71 26.35
N GLY A 271 -2.55 12.02 26.47
CA GLY A 271 -2.84 13.02 25.44
C GLY A 271 -4.30 13.52 25.44
N PRO A 272 -4.69 14.40 24.49
CA PRO A 272 -3.83 15.03 23.50
C PRO A 272 -2.84 16.03 24.12
N PHE A 273 -1.59 16.03 23.65
CA PHE A 273 -0.59 17.05 24.01
C PHE A 273 -0.75 18.35 23.21
N LYS A 274 -1.22 18.25 21.97
CA LYS A 274 -1.57 19.40 21.14
C LYS A 274 -2.82 20.07 21.72
N LYS A 275 -2.74 21.38 21.96
CA LYS A 275 -3.89 22.18 22.42
C LYS A 275 -5.04 22.03 21.44
N GLN A 276 -6.18 21.59 21.96
CA GLN A 276 -7.41 21.46 21.19
C GLN A 276 -8.09 22.83 21.07
N SER A 277 -8.57 23.18 19.87
CA SER A 277 -9.39 24.38 19.71
C SER A 277 -10.68 24.24 20.53
N PRO A 278 -11.21 25.32 21.14
CA PRO A 278 -12.35 25.26 22.07
C PRO A 278 -13.71 24.73 21.54
N SER A 279 -13.80 24.17 20.33
CA SER A 279 -15.08 23.82 19.71
C SER A 279 -15.20 22.34 19.36
N ALA A 280 -15.64 21.52 20.33
CA ALA A 280 -16.34 20.24 20.10
C ALA A 280 -17.03 19.66 21.37
N GLN A 281 -17.21 20.43 22.45
CA GLN A 281 -17.82 19.93 23.69
C GLN A 281 -19.23 20.50 24.01
N THR A 282 -19.78 21.39 23.18
CA THR A 282 -21.01 22.16 23.53
C THR A 282 -22.25 21.79 22.72
N THR A 283 -22.47 20.51 22.37
CA THR A 283 -23.72 20.11 21.69
C THR A 283 -24.46 18.92 22.30
N LYS A 284 -24.05 18.43 23.49
CA LYS A 284 -24.75 17.32 24.16
C LYS A 284 -25.46 17.68 25.46
N THR A 285 -25.38 18.91 25.96
CA THR A 285 -25.93 19.26 27.29
C THR A 285 -27.25 20.04 27.24
N THR A 286 -27.72 20.52 26.08
CA THR A 286 -28.89 21.41 26.01
C THR A 286 -30.18 20.78 25.45
N ALA A 287 -30.16 19.51 25.02
CA ALA A 287 -31.36 18.84 24.49
C ALA A 287 -32.18 18.06 25.54
N LYS A 288 -31.93 18.27 26.83
CA LYS A 288 -32.67 17.59 27.91
C LYS A 288 -33.15 18.58 28.97
N LYS A 289 -33.89 19.60 28.55
CA LYS A 289 -34.76 20.45 29.39
C LYS A 289 -35.59 21.36 28.49
N THR A 290 -36.68 20.84 27.93
CA THR A 290 -37.98 21.54 27.77
C THR A 290 -39.00 20.60 27.13
N ASN A 291 -40.15 20.51 27.82
CA ASN A 291 -41.42 19.86 27.51
C ASN A 291 -41.49 18.34 27.69
#